data_AF-A0A9Q0MVT2-F1
#
_entry.id   AF-A0A9Q0MVT2-F1
#
_cell.length_a   1.000
_cell.length_b   1.000
_cell.length_c   1.000
_cell.angle_alpha   90.00
_cell.angle_beta   90.00
_cell.angle_gamma   90.00
#
_symmetry.space_group_name_H-M   'P 1'
#
loop_
_entity.id
_entity.type
_entity.pdbx_description
1 polymer ?
#
loop_
_entity_poly.entity_id
_entity_poly.type
_entity_poly.pdbx_seq_one_letter_code
_entity_poly.pdbx_strand_id
1 'polypeptide(L)'
;MNNQTIRPTEKSVILSQSEWNNILQHMQRGEDVKIATEASHQYKKYLLEESRAMTDNWQNSLKATVKAKQNERLKVESQKIDEAVARFQKLKESDEIKRFEENVKANDQMQKLKMGPRLLESAYASSECVAVRDMQRNANAKMETMRRDVLLAMGQEAVAQDQQYAAQQKFNMSETRRKNYEHKKELREFIASKKLEDAELRRVQCEEEMLENSQIDDELAAQMTKERRILEKKKEARRLIALEAMQLAEKRRIREKQLEAIENQVASLFSMGNSIKDVKQRNDMETKRGRDEFQNNARKTALTDVKNLQSKENEMLERTVKEFQAKLKFKDQAKVEERRRLKEMQIKNHLDDLAREKIRKQREEIQRRRDIENRIRNEEVNVLFDRQKRLDTMNRIKEHRRIITEQMEERRLRDKEKDYSDLFCLDNLNEQEDKAFFKYANELVTETIEKNRPVYPIVKVVEDYKRMNNLPSKKLVYGIDELKAMRPPKPK
;
A
#
# COMPACT_ATOMS: atom_id res chain seq x y z
N MET A 1 -102.15 -35.13 17.56
CA MET A 1 -103.58 -34.79 17.47
C MET A 1 -103.77 -34.04 16.16
N ASN A 2 -104.60 -34.45 15.19
CA ASN A 2 -105.53 -35.58 15.18
C ASN A 2 -105.31 -36.49 13.96
N ASN A 3 -105.47 -37.79 14.14
CA ASN A 3 -105.67 -38.72 13.03
C ASN A 3 -107.17 -38.72 12.67
N GLN A 4 -107.51 -38.52 11.40
CA GLN A 4 -108.80 -38.91 10.85
C GLN A 4 -108.62 -39.63 9.51
N THR A 5 -108.55 -40.96 9.59
CA THR A 5 -108.69 -41.83 8.42
C THR A 5 -110.14 -41.85 7.97
N ILE A 6 -110.48 -41.00 7.00
CA ILE A 6 -111.71 -41.16 6.22
C ILE A 6 -111.56 -42.43 5.37
N ARG A 7 -112.53 -43.35 5.43
CA ARG A 7 -112.49 -44.57 4.60
C ARG A 7 -112.88 -44.20 3.16
N PRO A 8 -112.11 -44.59 2.13
CA PRO A 8 -112.55 -44.43 0.76
C PRO A 8 -113.76 -45.34 0.50
N THR A 9 -114.76 -44.81 -0.19
CA THR A 9 -115.85 -45.61 -0.77
C THR A 9 -115.65 -45.63 -2.26
N GLU A 10 -115.37 -46.80 -2.83
CA GLU A 10 -115.16 -46.94 -4.26
C GLU A 10 -116.51 -46.84 -5.00
N LYS A 11 -116.79 -45.63 -5.48
CA LYS A 11 -117.81 -45.38 -6.51
C LYS A 11 -117.09 -45.17 -7.83
N SER A 12 -117.23 -46.10 -8.77
CA SER A 12 -116.69 -45.97 -10.12
C SER A 12 -117.37 -44.80 -10.84
N VAL A 13 -116.64 -43.72 -11.10
CA VAL A 13 -117.12 -42.60 -11.92
C VAL A 13 -117.04 -43.01 -13.39
N ILE A 14 -118.19 -43.24 -14.02
CA ILE A 14 -118.28 -43.54 -15.44
C ILE A 14 -118.32 -42.20 -16.19
N LEU A 15 -117.16 -41.78 -16.72
CA LEU A 15 -117.04 -40.61 -17.60
C LEU A 15 -117.46 -40.98 -19.04
N SER A 16 -118.01 -40.02 -19.79
CA SER A 16 -118.24 -40.21 -21.22
C SER A 16 -116.92 -40.12 -22.02
N GLN A 17 -116.88 -40.80 -23.17
CA GLN A 17 -115.76 -40.75 -24.11
C GLN A 17 -115.41 -39.30 -24.51
N SER A 18 -116.43 -38.43 -24.63
CA SER A 18 -116.32 -37.00 -24.93
C SER A 18 -115.63 -36.19 -23.83
N GLU A 19 -115.96 -36.45 -22.56
CA GLU A 19 -115.34 -35.75 -21.43
C GLU A 19 -113.88 -36.19 -21.26
N TRP A 20 -113.61 -37.48 -21.41
CA TRP A 20 -112.25 -38.02 -21.40
C TRP A 20 -111.38 -37.42 -22.51
N ASN A 21 -111.90 -37.33 -23.74
CA ASN A 21 -111.18 -36.73 -24.87
C ASN A 21 -110.94 -35.22 -24.68
N ASN A 22 -111.87 -34.48 -24.06
CA ASN A 22 -111.66 -33.07 -23.72
C ASN A 22 -110.55 -32.90 -22.66
N ILE A 23 -110.53 -33.74 -21.62
CA ILE A 23 -109.46 -33.73 -20.61
C ILE A 23 -108.10 -34.03 -21.28
N LEU A 24 -108.05 -35.02 -22.18
CA LEU A 24 -106.86 -35.34 -22.98
C LEU A 24 -106.40 -34.15 -23.84
N GLN A 25 -107.29 -33.47 -24.57
CA GLN A 25 -106.91 -32.29 -25.35
C GLN A 25 -106.43 -31.12 -24.47
N HIS A 26 -107.00 -30.93 -23.28
CA HIS A 26 -106.54 -29.90 -22.35
C HIS A 26 -105.17 -30.22 -21.74
N MET A 27 -104.85 -31.49 -21.48
CA MET A 27 -103.49 -31.90 -21.09
C MET A 27 -102.51 -31.76 -22.26
N GLN A 28 -102.86 -32.23 -23.46
CA GLN A 28 -102.03 -32.12 -24.67
C GLN A 28 -101.70 -30.67 -25.01
N ARG A 29 -102.68 -29.75 -24.99
CA ARG A 29 -102.44 -28.30 -25.16
C ARG A 29 -101.48 -27.74 -24.11
N GLY A 30 -101.51 -28.26 -22.88
CA GLY A 30 -100.56 -27.91 -21.83
C GLY A 30 -99.14 -28.45 -22.08
N GLU A 31 -99.01 -29.56 -22.79
CA GLU A 31 -97.74 -30.15 -23.24
C GLU A 31 -97.17 -29.38 -24.44
N ASP A 32 -97.99 -29.13 -25.47
CA ASP A 32 -97.63 -28.39 -26.69
C ASP A 32 -97.10 -26.99 -26.35
N VAL A 33 -97.74 -26.30 -25.40
CA VAL A 33 -97.29 -24.97 -24.93
C VAL A 33 -95.94 -25.05 -24.21
N LYS A 34 -95.67 -26.10 -23.41
CA LYS A 34 -94.34 -26.29 -22.82
C LYS A 34 -93.29 -26.49 -23.91
N ILE A 35 -93.52 -27.43 -24.84
CA ILE A 35 -92.63 -27.73 -25.96
C ILE A 35 -92.33 -26.47 -26.78
N ALA A 36 -93.34 -25.63 -27.05
CA ALA A 36 -93.16 -24.35 -27.73
C ALA A 36 -92.33 -23.34 -26.92
N THR A 37 -92.52 -23.25 -25.59
CA THR A 37 -91.68 -22.39 -24.73
C THR A 37 -90.24 -22.89 -24.62
N GLU A 38 -90.03 -24.21 -24.53
CA GLU A 38 -88.70 -24.83 -24.48
C GLU A 38 -87.95 -24.63 -25.81
N ALA A 39 -88.60 -24.84 -26.95
CA ALA A 39 -88.04 -24.51 -28.26
C ALA A 39 -87.69 -23.01 -28.38
N SER A 40 -88.57 -22.11 -27.88
CA SER A 40 -88.27 -20.67 -27.83
C SER A 40 -87.07 -20.35 -26.94
N HIS A 41 -86.90 -21.02 -25.81
CA HIS A 41 -85.75 -20.87 -24.93
C HIS A 41 -84.46 -21.43 -25.52
N GLN A 42 -84.52 -22.57 -26.23
CA GLN A 42 -83.37 -23.12 -26.96
C GLN A 42 -82.94 -22.19 -28.09
N TYR A 43 -83.88 -21.68 -28.90
CA TYR A 43 -83.58 -20.71 -29.97
C TYR A 43 -82.99 -19.40 -29.43
N LYS A 44 -83.50 -18.89 -28.30
CA LYS A 44 -82.92 -17.72 -27.60
C LYS A 44 -81.51 -17.98 -27.06
N LYS A 45 -81.19 -19.19 -26.60
CA LYS A 45 -79.82 -19.58 -26.22
C LYS A 45 -78.90 -19.63 -27.43
N TYR A 46 -79.33 -20.31 -28.49
CA TYR A 46 -78.59 -20.41 -29.77
C TYR A 46 -78.23 -19.02 -30.31
N LEU A 47 -79.19 -18.10 -30.44
CA LEU A 47 -78.93 -16.73 -30.91
C LEU A 47 -77.97 -15.94 -29.99
N LEU A 48 -78.02 -16.19 -28.68
CA LEU A 48 -77.15 -15.56 -27.68
C LEU A 48 -75.73 -16.15 -27.70
N GLU A 49 -75.57 -17.42 -28.03
CA GLU A 49 -74.29 -18.09 -28.26
C GLU A 49 -73.66 -17.66 -29.59
N GLU A 50 -74.44 -17.58 -30.67
CA GLU A 50 -73.99 -17.07 -31.97
C GLU A 50 -73.60 -15.58 -31.88
N SER A 51 -74.39 -14.75 -31.19
CA SER A 51 -74.06 -13.35 -30.91
C SER A 51 -72.76 -13.20 -30.10
N ARG A 52 -72.50 -14.10 -29.14
CA ARG A 52 -71.21 -14.14 -28.41
C ARG A 52 -70.05 -14.55 -29.33
N ALA A 53 -70.22 -15.59 -30.14
CA ALA A 53 -69.20 -16.05 -31.08
C ALA A 53 -68.81 -14.97 -32.11
N MET A 54 -69.78 -14.18 -32.58
CA MET A 54 -69.51 -13.00 -33.41
C MET A 54 -68.75 -11.92 -32.62
N THR A 55 -69.22 -11.55 -31.43
CA THR A 55 -68.70 -10.39 -30.67
C THR A 55 -67.37 -10.63 -29.95
N ASP A 56 -67.02 -11.86 -29.62
CA ASP A 56 -65.71 -12.18 -29.00
C ASP A 56 -64.53 -11.99 -29.95
N ASN A 57 -64.77 -12.02 -31.28
CA ASN A 57 -63.78 -11.72 -32.31
C ASN A 57 -63.70 -10.22 -32.69
N TRP A 58 -64.56 -9.36 -32.13
CA TRP A 58 -64.55 -7.93 -32.46
C TRP A 58 -63.34 -7.23 -31.84
N GLN A 59 -62.44 -6.70 -32.67
CA GLN A 59 -61.23 -5.98 -32.25
C GLN A 59 -61.53 -4.77 -31.34
N ASN A 60 -62.67 -4.12 -31.55
CA ASN A 60 -63.14 -2.98 -30.76
C ASN A 60 -63.91 -3.38 -29.48
N SER A 61 -64.02 -4.68 -29.17
CA SER A 61 -64.62 -5.16 -27.91
C SER A 61 -63.82 -4.68 -26.70
N LEU A 62 -64.49 -4.39 -25.59
CA LEU A 62 -63.83 -4.05 -24.33
C LEU A 62 -62.86 -5.17 -23.88
N LYS A 63 -63.24 -6.44 -24.11
CA LYS A 63 -62.37 -7.61 -23.85
C LYS A 63 -61.10 -7.55 -24.70
N ALA A 64 -61.26 -7.29 -26.01
CA ALA A 64 -60.17 -7.29 -26.97
C ALA A 64 -59.19 -6.12 -26.73
N THR A 65 -59.71 -4.92 -26.47
CA THR A 65 -58.90 -3.72 -26.18
C THR A 65 -58.16 -3.80 -24.84
N VAL A 66 -58.77 -4.38 -23.80
CA VAL A 66 -58.09 -4.67 -22.52
C VAL A 66 -57.01 -5.74 -22.72
N LYS A 67 -57.29 -6.82 -23.44
CA LYS A 67 -56.30 -7.87 -23.77
C LYS A 67 -55.14 -7.33 -24.60
N ALA A 68 -55.41 -6.44 -25.56
CA ALA A 68 -54.38 -5.77 -26.36
C ALA A 68 -53.45 -4.91 -25.49
N LYS A 69 -54.01 -4.04 -24.63
CA LYS A 69 -53.24 -3.22 -23.69
C LYS A 69 -52.45 -4.04 -22.67
N GLN A 70 -52.98 -5.19 -22.23
CA GLN A 70 -52.24 -6.09 -21.35
C GLN A 70 -51.08 -6.80 -22.08
N ASN A 71 -51.30 -7.24 -23.32
CA ASN A 71 -50.24 -7.79 -24.17
C ASN A 71 -49.15 -6.75 -24.50
N GLU A 72 -49.53 -5.48 -24.71
CA GLU A 72 -48.62 -4.36 -24.92
C GLU A 72 -47.77 -4.09 -23.67
N ARG A 73 -48.38 -4.06 -22.49
CA ARG A 73 -47.66 -3.97 -21.21
C ARG A 73 -46.66 -5.11 -21.03
N LEU A 74 -47.08 -6.35 -21.29
CA LEU A 74 -46.21 -7.53 -21.21
C LEU A 74 -45.05 -7.47 -22.21
N LYS A 75 -45.25 -6.91 -23.41
CA LYS A 75 -44.17 -6.66 -24.39
C LYS A 75 -43.17 -5.60 -23.90
N VAL A 76 -43.66 -4.49 -23.34
CA VAL A 76 -42.79 -3.43 -22.77
C VAL A 76 -42.04 -3.93 -21.53
N GLU A 77 -42.66 -4.83 -20.75
CA GLU A 77 -42.05 -5.46 -19.58
C GLU A 77 -40.98 -6.49 -20.00
N SER A 78 -41.26 -7.37 -20.97
CA SER A 78 -40.25 -8.29 -21.51
C SER A 78 -39.09 -7.54 -22.16
N GLN A 79 -39.35 -6.50 -22.97
CA GLN A 79 -38.29 -5.66 -23.55
C GLN A 79 -37.39 -5.02 -22.49
N LYS A 80 -37.94 -4.56 -21.37
CA LYS A 80 -37.13 -4.04 -20.24
C LYS A 80 -36.30 -5.12 -19.55
N ILE A 81 -36.82 -6.34 -19.45
CA ILE A 81 -36.09 -7.50 -18.91
C ILE A 81 -34.95 -7.88 -19.88
N ASP A 82 -35.23 -7.98 -21.18
CA ASP A 82 -34.25 -8.30 -22.22
C ASP A 82 -33.14 -7.24 -22.29
N GLU A 83 -33.49 -5.94 -22.20
CA GLU A 83 -32.52 -4.85 -22.08
C GLU A 83 -31.68 -4.96 -20.80
N ALA A 84 -32.29 -5.29 -19.65
CA ALA A 84 -31.56 -5.44 -18.40
C ALA A 84 -30.60 -6.64 -18.43
N VAL A 85 -31.02 -7.77 -19.03
CA VAL A 85 -30.17 -8.94 -19.26
C VAL A 85 -29.02 -8.62 -20.21
N ALA A 86 -29.27 -7.93 -21.32
CA ALA A 86 -28.23 -7.52 -22.27
C ALA A 86 -27.23 -6.52 -21.66
N ARG A 87 -27.70 -5.60 -20.80
CA ARG A 87 -26.83 -4.68 -20.03
C ARG A 87 -25.99 -5.46 -19.01
N PHE A 88 -26.58 -6.44 -18.32
CA PHE A 88 -25.88 -7.29 -17.34
C PHE A 88 -24.82 -8.18 -18.01
N GLN A 89 -25.12 -8.77 -19.17
CA GLN A 89 -24.16 -9.54 -19.97
C GLN A 89 -22.95 -8.68 -20.36
N LYS A 90 -23.17 -7.50 -20.92
CA LYS A 90 -22.08 -6.56 -21.28
C LYS A 90 -21.27 -6.09 -20.07
N LEU A 91 -21.91 -5.90 -18.91
CA LEU A 91 -21.21 -5.57 -17.67
C LEU A 91 -20.30 -6.74 -17.24
N LYS A 92 -20.84 -7.97 -17.21
CA LYS A 92 -20.11 -9.20 -16.89
C LYS A 92 -18.92 -9.42 -17.84
N GLU A 93 -19.11 -9.26 -19.15
CA GLU A 93 -18.02 -9.30 -20.14
C GLU A 93 -16.94 -8.25 -19.83
N SER A 94 -17.33 -7.00 -19.53
CA SER A 94 -16.37 -5.95 -19.19
C SER A 94 -15.60 -6.22 -17.88
N ASP A 95 -16.24 -6.86 -16.90
CA ASP A 95 -15.62 -7.21 -15.62
C ASP A 95 -14.75 -8.48 -15.75
N GLU A 96 -15.08 -9.40 -16.65
CA GLU A 96 -14.25 -10.55 -17.01
C GLU A 96 -12.97 -10.10 -17.75
N ILE A 97 -13.07 -9.11 -18.64
CA ILE A 97 -11.91 -8.47 -19.28
C ILE A 97 -11.01 -7.77 -18.23
N LYS A 98 -11.58 -6.92 -17.35
CA LYS A 98 -10.81 -6.26 -16.28
C LYS A 98 -10.11 -7.27 -15.37
N ARG A 99 -10.82 -8.32 -14.94
CA ARG A 99 -10.25 -9.40 -14.12
C ARG A 99 -9.13 -10.15 -14.85
N PHE A 100 -9.25 -10.34 -16.17
CA PHE A 100 -8.17 -10.93 -16.97
C PHE A 100 -6.95 -10.01 -17.01
N GLU A 101 -7.12 -8.71 -17.27
CA GLU A 101 -6.04 -7.71 -17.25
C GLU A 101 -5.37 -7.61 -15.87
N GLU A 102 -6.15 -7.59 -14.78
CA GLU A 102 -5.67 -7.60 -13.40
C GLU A 102 -4.87 -8.87 -13.07
N ASN A 103 -5.35 -10.06 -13.47
CA ASN A 103 -4.65 -11.32 -13.27
C ASN A 103 -3.35 -11.41 -14.09
N VAL A 104 -3.35 -10.96 -15.35
CA VAL A 104 -2.13 -10.89 -16.18
C VAL A 104 -1.11 -9.95 -15.54
N LYS A 105 -1.53 -8.75 -15.13
CA LYS A 105 -0.66 -7.76 -14.47
C LYS A 105 -0.12 -8.26 -13.12
N ALA A 106 -0.93 -8.96 -12.34
CA ALA A 106 -0.50 -9.57 -11.08
C ALA A 106 0.49 -10.72 -11.32
N ASN A 107 0.26 -11.57 -12.32
CA ASN A 107 1.20 -12.61 -12.73
C ASN A 107 2.53 -12.00 -13.20
N ASP A 108 2.52 -11.01 -14.09
CA ASP A 108 3.73 -10.31 -14.56
C ASP A 108 4.54 -9.71 -13.39
N GLN A 109 3.87 -9.13 -12.39
CA GLN A 109 4.53 -8.66 -11.16
C GLN A 109 5.10 -9.82 -10.33
N MET A 110 4.37 -10.93 -10.17
CA MET A 110 4.86 -12.12 -9.48
C MET A 110 6.06 -12.76 -10.19
N GLN A 111 6.07 -12.82 -11.51
CA GLN A 111 7.21 -13.34 -12.28
C GLN A 111 8.45 -12.45 -12.09
N LYS A 112 8.31 -11.11 -12.16
CA LYS A 112 9.43 -10.17 -11.94
C LYS A 112 10.05 -10.29 -10.55
N LEU A 113 9.26 -10.61 -9.53
CA LEU A 113 9.76 -10.83 -8.17
C LEU A 113 10.54 -12.15 -7.99
N LYS A 114 10.50 -13.09 -8.95
CA LYS A 114 11.28 -14.33 -8.90
C LYS A 114 12.78 -14.08 -9.10
N MET A 115 13.60 -15.01 -8.60
CA MET A 115 15.05 -14.85 -8.57
C MET A 115 15.69 -14.66 -9.95
N GLY A 116 15.20 -15.34 -11.00
CA GLY A 116 15.69 -15.15 -12.37
C GLY A 116 15.47 -13.72 -12.89
N PRO A 117 14.22 -13.26 -13.04
CA PRO A 117 13.93 -11.89 -13.49
C PRO A 117 14.56 -10.79 -12.63
N ARG A 118 14.60 -10.96 -11.30
CA ARG A 118 15.29 -10.03 -10.39
C ARG A 118 16.81 -9.91 -10.66
N LEU A 119 17.46 -10.98 -11.09
CA LEU A 119 18.87 -10.92 -11.52
C LEU A 119 19.02 -10.20 -12.88
N LEU A 120 18.03 -10.31 -13.78
CA LEU A 120 18.01 -9.56 -15.04
C LEU A 120 17.82 -8.06 -14.79
N GLU A 121 16.94 -7.64 -13.87
CA GLU A 121 16.80 -6.24 -13.45
C GLU A 121 18.13 -5.68 -12.89
N SER A 122 18.81 -6.45 -12.04
CA SER A 122 20.13 -6.08 -11.50
C SER A 122 21.20 -5.96 -12.60
N ALA A 123 21.18 -6.83 -13.60
CA ALA A 123 22.06 -6.77 -14.76
C ALA A 123 21.75 -5.60 -15.70
N TYR A 124 20.48 -5.24 -15.87
CA TYR A 124 20.04 -4.06 -16.63
C TYR A 124 20.50 -2.76 -15.95
N ALA A 125 20.31 -2.64 -14.64
CA ALA A 125 20.85 -1.52 -13.87
C ALA A 125 22.39 -1.46 -13.96
N SER A 126 23.06 -2.61 -13.92
CA SER A 126 24.52 -2.69 -14.13
C SER A 126 24.95 -2.22 -15.52
N SER A 127 24.17 -2.54 -16.57
CA SER A 127 24.39 -2.08 -17.95
C SER A 127 24.29 -0.54 -18.04
N GLU A 128 23.28 0.04 -17.39
CA GLU A 128 23.12 1.49 -17.28
C GLU A 128 24.29 2.17 -16.55
N CYS A 129 24.74 1.61 -15.42
CA CYS A 129 25.91 2.13 -14.70
C CYS A 129 27.19 2.11 -15.55
N VAL A 130 27.39 1.11 -16.42
CA VAL A 130 28.53 1.09 -17.35
C VAL A 130 28.38 2.16 -18.43
N ALA A 131 27.20 2.27 -19.06
CA ALA A 131 26.95 3.29 -20.08
C ALA A 131 27.16 4.72 -19.55
N VAL A 132 26.63 5.04 -18.36
CA VAL A 132 26.83 6.33 -17.70
C VAL A 132 28.32 6.57 -17.37
N ARG A 133 29.04 5.55 -16.93
CA ARG A 133 30.48 5.65 -16.64
C ARG A 133 31.32 5.92 -17.89
N ASP A 134 30.95 5.35 -19.03
CA ASP A 134 31.64 5.59 -20.30
C ASP A 134 31.28 6.96 -20.91
N MET A 135 30.04 7.43 -20.74
CA MET A 135 29.68 8.83 -20.99
C MET A 135 30.51 9.80 -20.12
N GLN A 136 30.68 9.51 -18.83
CA GLN A 136 31.49 10.32 -17.92
C GLN A 136 32.98 10.32 -18.32
N ARG A 137 33.54 9.15 -18.69
CA ARG A 137 34.91 9.04 -19.23
C ARG A 137 35.10 9.92 -20.48
N ASN A 138 34.16 9.86 -21.42
CA ASN A 138 34.19 10.64 -22.64
C ASN A 138 34.02 12.15 -22.38
N ALA A 139 33.20 12.55 -21.40
CA ALA A 139 33.07 13.93 -20.96
C ALA A 139 34.37 14.45 -20.31
N ASN A 140 34.93 13.70 -19.36
CA ASN A 140 36.19 14.04 -18.69
C ASN A 140 37.35 14.16 -19.68
N ALA A 141 37.43 13.27 -20.67
CA ALA A 141 38.45 13.33 -21.72
C ALA A 141 38.34 14.64 -22.53
N LYS A 142 37.13 15.07 -22.89
CA LYS A 142 36.88 16.35 -23.60
C LYS A 142 37.19 17.57 -22.72
N MET A 143 36.87 17.53 -21.43
CA MET A 143 37.23 18.60 -20.49
C MET A 143 38.76 18.73 -20.36
N GLU A 144 39.47 17.61 -20.30
CA GLU A 144 40.92 17.58 -20.20
C GLU A 144 41.62 17.94 -21.54
N THR A 145 41.02 17.76 -22.71
CA THR A 145 41.53 18.40 -23.95
C THR A 145 41.33 19.91 -23.90
N MET A 146 40.10 20.39 -23.68
CA MET A 146 39.82 21.84 -23.58
C MET A 146 40.72 22.55 -22.57
N ARG A 147 41.00 21.91 -21.43
CA ARG A 147 41.90 22.43 -20.40
C ARG A 147 43.35 22.57 -20.89
N ARG A 148 43.85 21.61 -21.69
CA ARG A 148 45.17 21.72 -22.33
C ARG A 148 45.19 22.84 -23.36
N ASP A 149 44.13 22.94 -24.17
CA ASP A 149 44.03 23.95 -25.23
C ASP A 149 44.01 25.37 -24.63
N VAL A 150 43.26 25.59 -23.54
CA VAL A 150 43.26 26.85 -22.78
C VAL A 150 44.62 27.15 -22.14
N LEU A 151 45.29 26.16 -21.53
CA LEU A 151 46.62 26.35 -20.95
C LEU A 151 47.68 26.68 -22.02
N LEU A 152 47.58 26.10 -23.21
CA LEU A 152 48.45 26.42 -24.35
C LEU A 152 48.19 27.84 -24.86
N ALA A 153 46.93 28.26 -24.99
CA ALA A 153 46.57 29.63 -25.38
C ALA A 153 47.08 30.66 -24.37
N MET A 154 46.83 30.47 -23.07
CA MET A 154 47.35 31.34 -22.00
C MET A 154 48.89 31.41 -22.00
N GLY A 155 49.57 30.29 -22.28
CA GLY A 155 51.03 30.26 -22.42
C GLY A 155 51.54 31.07 -23.63
N GLN A 156 50.83 31.02 -24.76
CA GLN A 156 51.15 31.82 -25.94
C GLN A 156 50.90 33.31 -25.70
N GLU A 157 49.80 33.67 -25.04
CA GLU A 157 49.48 35.05 -24.66
C GLU A 157 50.53 35.64 -23.70
N ALA A 158 50.96 34.89 -22.67
CA ALA A 158 52.01 35.31 -21.75
C ALA A 158 53.34 35.57 -22.48
N VAL A 159 53.78 34.65 -23.36
CA VAL A 159 54.99 34.83 -24.17
C VAL A 159 54.88 36.02 -25.13
N ALA A 160 53.68 36.28 -25.69
CA ALA A 160 53.46 37.47 -26.53
C ALA A 160 53.52 38.78 -25.72
N GLN A 161 52.99 38.80 -24.49
CA GLN A 161 53.10 39.95 -23.59
C GLN A 161 54.55 40.20 -23.17
N ASP A 162 55.30 39.18 -22.78
CA ASP A 162 56.73 39.28 -22.45
C ASP A 162 57.55 39.85 -23.63
N GLN A 163 57.26 39.41 -24.86
CA GLN A 163 57.89 39.96 -26.06
C GLN A 163 57.54 41.44 -26.29
N GLN A 164 56.28 41.84 -26.06
CA GLN A 164 55.86 43.25 -26.15
C GLN A 164 56.55 44.12 -25.09
N TYR A 165 56.60 43.68 -23.82
CA TYR A 165 57.31 44.38 -22.75
C TYR A 165 58.81 44.49 -23.03
N ALA A 166 59.45 43.42 -23.52
CA ALA A 166 60.86 43.43 -23.88
C ALA A 166 61.15 44.37 -25.08
N ALA A 167 60.23 44.46 -26.06
CA ALA A 167 60.33 45.41 -27.17
C ALA A 167 60.14 46.85 -26.70
N GLN A 168 59.14 47.12 -25.85
CA GLN A 168 58.89 48.44 -25.26
C GLN A 168 60.06 48.90 -24.38
N GLN A 169 60.64 48.01 -23.56
CA GLN A 169 61.81 48.32 -22.76
C GLN A 169 63.03 48.66 -23.63
N LYS A 170 63.26 47.91 -24.72
CA LYS A 170 64.32 48.24 -25.70
C LYS A 170 64.08 49.60 -26.37
N PHE A 171 62.83 49.92 -26.73
CA PHE A 171 62.47 51.23 -27.28
C PHE A 171 62.76 52.36 -26.26
N ASN A 172 62.27 52.24 -25.03
CA ASN A 172 62.48 53.23 -23.96
C ASN A 172 63.97 53.41 -23.64
N MET A 173 64.76 52.33 -23.64
CA MET A 173 66.21 52.38 -23.47
C MET A 173 66.94 53.03 -24.66
N SER A 174 66.40 52.93 -25.87
CA SER A 174 66.92 53.63 -27.05
C SER A 174 66.56 55.13 -27.01
N GLU A 175 65.32 55.46 -26.65
CA GLU A 175 64.84 56.84 -26.57
C GLU A 175 65.55 57.63 -25.46
N THR A 176 65.72 57.04 -24.27
CA THR A 176 66.49 57.65 -23.18
C THR A 176 67.97 57.82 -23.53
N ARG A 177 68.59 56.87 -24.25
CA ARG A 177 69.94 57.04 -24.81
C ARG A 177 70.00 58.21 -25.81
N ARG A 178 68.97 58.39 -26.64
CA ARG A 178 68.88 59.52 -27.59
C ARG A 178 68.78 60.86 -26.85
N LYS A 179 67.84 60.99 -25.91
CA LYS A 179 67.66 62.18 -25.05
C LYS A 179 68.92 62.52 -24.26
N ASN A 180 69.59 61.53 -23.69
CA ASN A 180 70.85 61.73 -22.96
C ASN A 180 72.01 62.13 -23.89
N TYR A 181 72.00 61.71 -25.16
CA TYR A 181 72.98 62.13 -26.16
C TYR A 181 72.72 63.59 -26.63
N GLU A 182 71.46 63.91 -26.91
CA GLU A 182 70.98 65.26 -27.23
C GLU A 182 71.37 66.24 -26.11
N HIS A 183 71.02 65.94 -24.86
CA HIS A 183 71.39 66.76 -23.70
C HIS A 183 72.91 66.85 -23.46
N LYS A 184 73.67 65.78 -23.73
CA LYS A 184 75.15 65.81 -23.67
C LYS A 184 75.80 66.61 -24.82
N LYS A 185 75.07 66.90 -25.90
CA LYS A 185 75.48 67.84 -26.94
C LYS A 185 75.19 69.28 -26.48
N GLU A 186 73.97 69.56 -26.04
CA GLU A 186 73.56 70.86 -25.46
C GLU A 186 74.50 71.33 -24.34
N LEU A 187 74.80 70.46 -23.36
CA LEU A 187 75.72 70.78 -22.26
C LEU A 187 77.14 71.09 -22.73
N ARG A 188 77.61 70.49 -23.84
CA ARG A 188 78.93 70.80 -24.39
C ARG A 188 78.94 72.13 -25.15
N GLU A 189 77.84 72.45 -25.83
CA GLU A 189 77.64 73.74 -26.49
C GLU A 189 77.52 74.87 -25.45
N PHE A 190 76.79 74.65 -24.36
CA PHE A 190 76.72 75.57 -23.22
C PHE A 190 78.06 75.78 -22.52
N ILE A 191 78.83 74.71 -22.25
CA ILE A 191 80.17 74.83 -21.65
C ILE A 191 81.14 75.55 -22.62
N ALA A 192 80.99 75.41 -23.94
CA ALA A 192 81.77 76.14 -24.91
C ALA A 192 81.43 77.64 -24.91
N SER A 193 80.13 78.00 -24.89
CA SER A 193 79.68 79.39 -24.72
C SER A 193 80.23 79.99 -23.43
N LYS A 194 80.04 79.32 -22.29
CA LYS A 194 80.52 79.81 -21.00
C LYS A 194 82.03 80.00 -20.93
N LYS A 195 82.82 79.14 -21.57
CA LYS A 195 84.28 79.35 -21.67
C LYS A 195 84.68 80.54 -22.52
N LEU A 196 83.86 80.92 -23.50
CA LEU A 196 84.08 82.11 -24.33
C LEU A 196 83.69 83.37 -23.55
N GLU A 197 82.51 83.36 -22.90
CA GLU A 197 82.07 84.41 -21.97
C GLU A 197 83.07 84.64 -20.83
N ASP A 198 83.57 83.58 -20.19
CA ASP A 198 84.59 83.64 -19.13
C ASP A 198 85.93 84.20 -19.65
N ALA A 199 86.28 83.96 -20.92
CA ALA A 199 87.50 84.48 -21.54
C ALA A 199 87.37 85.95 -21.92
N GLU A 200 86.20 86.37 -22.40
CA GLU A 200 85.86 87.78 -22.65
C GLU A 200 85.83 88.58 -21.35
N LEU A 201 85.20 88.05 -20.29
CA LEU A 201 85.17 88.67 -18.97
C LEU A 201 86.58 88.81 -18.38
N ARG A 202 87.43 87.77 -18.47
CA ARG A 202 88.83 87.86 -18.06
C ARG A 202 89.62 88.90 -18.85
N ARG A 203 89.36 89.05 -20.16
CA ARG A 203 90.02 90.09 -20.97
C ARG A 203 89.63 91.48 -20.47
N VAL A 204 88.34 91.73 -20.19
CA VAL A 204 87.86 92.98 -19.61
C VAL A 204 88.48 93.22 -18.23
N GLN A 205 88.51 92.21 -17.36
CA GLN A 205 89.14 92.31 -16.04
C GLN A 205 90.64 92.62 -16.13
N CYS A 206 91.39 92.02 -17.07
CA CYS A 206 92.79 92.39 -17.29
C CYS A 206 92.95 93.83 -17.82
N GLU A 207 92.03 94.30 -18.67
CA GLU A 207 92.02 95.68 -19.18
C GLU A 207 91.68 96.70 -18.08
N GLU A 208 90.79 96.35 -17.16
CA GLU A 208 90.47 97.12 -15.94
C GLU A 208 91.63 97.10 -14.93
N GLU A 209 92.21 95.93 -14.62
CA GLU A 209 93.38 95.79 -13.75
C GLU A 209 94.60 96.56 -14.30
N MET A 210 94.83 96.57 -15.62
CA MET A 210 95.88 97.40 -16.23
C MET A 210 95.64 98.90 -16.01
N LEU A 211 94.38 99.35 -16.05
CA LEU A 211 94.00 100.74 -15.81
C LEU A 211 94.13 101.13 -14.33
N GLU A 212 93.68 100.26 -13.42
CA GLU A 212 93.80 100.47 -11.97
C GLU A 212 95.26 100.48 -11.53
N ASN A 213 96.09 99.54 -11.99
CA ASN A 213 97.53 99.53 -11.66
C ASN A 213 98.23 100.80 -12.15
N SER A 214 97.88 101.33 -13.32
CA SER A 214 98.43 102.61 -13.80
C SER A 214 98.04 103.79 -12.89
N GLN A 215 96.82 103.81 -12.35
CA GLN A 215 96.37 104.84 -11.40
C GLN A 215 97.06 104.67 -10.03
N ILE A 216 97.24 103.42 -9.59
CA ILE A 216 97.94 103.09 -8.34
C ILE A 216 99.41 103.49 -8.41
N ASP A 217 100.11 103.28 -9.54
CA ASP A 217 101.51 103.70 -9.70
C ASP A 217 101.66 105.24 -9.67
N ASP A 218 100.77 105.98 -10.32
CA ASP A 218 100.71 107.44 -10.25
C ASP A 218 100.41 107.94 -8.82
N GLU A 219 99.45 107.32 -8.13
CA GLU A 219 99.18 107.61 -6.72
C GLU A 219 100.35 107.24 -5.81
N LEU A 220 101.03 106.11 -6.04
CA LEU A 220 102.17 105.65 -5.25
C LEU A 220 103.35 106.61 -5.41
N ALA A 221 103.60 107.12 -6.63
CA ALA A 221 104.59 108.19 -6.86
C ALA A 221 104.21 109.47 -6.09
N ALA A 222 102.94 109.88 -6.12
CA ALA A 222 102.44 111.02 -5.36
C ALA A 222 102.47 110.79 -3.83
N GLN A 223 102.30 109.56 -3.36
CA GLN A 223 102.42 109.19 -1.95
C GLN A 223 103.89 109.14 -1.51
N MET A 224 104.80 108.56 -2.28
CA MET A 224 106.23 108.48 -1.96
C MET A 224 106.89 109.87 -1.81
N THR A 225 106.45 110.87 -2.59
CA THR A 225 106.92 112.25 -2.41
C THR A 225 106.36 112.92 -1.15
N LYS A 226 105.14 112.56 -0.69
CA LYS A 226 104.57 112.98 0.60
C LYS A 226 105.21 112.26 1.79
N GLU A 227 105.40 110.94 1.67
CA GLU A 227 105.98 110.06 2.69
C GLU A 227 107.40 110.49 3.05
N ARG A 228 108.27 110.83 2.09
CA ARG A 228 109.61 111.38 2.39
C ARG A 228 109.53 112.60 3.33
N ARG A 229 108.65 113.56 3.02
CA ARG A 229 108.39 114.77 3.83
C ARG A 229 107.74 114.50 5.20
N ILE A 230 107.16 113.32 5.41
CA ILE A 230 106.53 112.88 6.67
C ILE A 230 107.49 112.03 7.49
N LEU A 231 108.35 111.22 6.86
CA LEU A 231 109.28 110.32 7.53
C LEU A 231 110.42 111.10 8.18
N GLU A 232 110.87 112.20 7.55
CA GLU A 232 111.71 113.23 8.17
C GLU A 232 111.11 113.68 9.52
N LYS A 233 109.84 114.08 9.56
CA LYS A 233 109.14 114.52 10.78
C LYS A 233 108.88 113.39 11.79
N LYS A 234 108.50 112.19 11.34
CA LYS A 234 108.22 111.05 12.23
C LYS A 234 109.49 110.51 12.91
N LYS A 235 110.67 110.73 12.33
CA LYS A 235 111.97 110.41 12.94
C LYS A 235 112.26 111.28 14.18
N GLU A 236 111.73 112.50 14.21
CA GLU A 236 111.78 113.41 15.37
C GLU A 236 110.86 112.90 16.49
N ALA A 237 109.63 112.49 16.15
CA ALA A 237 108.58 112.13 17.10
C ALA A 237 108.71 110.74 17.77
N ARG A 238 109.14 109.69 17.05
CA ARG A 238 109.23 108.32 17.62
C ARG A 238 110.19 108.21 18.81
N ARG A 239 111.06 109.20 19.01
CA ARG A 239 112.02 109.28 20.12
C ARG A 239 111.36 109.45 21.51
N LEU A 240 110.05 109.71 21.59
CA LEU A 240 109.33 109.92 22.86
C LEU A 240 108.56 108.69 23.39
N ILE A 241 107.89 107.90 22.54
CA ILE A 241 106.72 107.08 22.96
C ILE A 241 107.06 105.69 23.53
N ALA A 242 108.24 105.12 23.26
CA ALA A 242 108.54 103.70 23.50
C ALA A 242 108.68 103.27 24.98
N LEU A 243 108.21 104.07 25.94
CA LEU A 243 108.49 103.95 27.38
C LEU A 243 107.32 103.39 28.23
N GLU A 244 106.11 103.23 27.68
CA GLU A 244 104.89 103.12 28.52
C GLU A 244 104.24 101.70 28.66
N ALA A 245 104.31 100.82 27.65
CA ALA A 245 103.20 99.87 27.39
C ALA A 245 103.18 98.49 28.11
N MET A 246 104.18 98.11 28.92
CA MET A 246 104.45 96.68 29.27
C MET A 246 103.54 95.98 30.34
N GLN A 247 102.31 96.45 30.63
CA GLN A 247 101.75 96.28 32.00
C GLN A 247 100.45 95.45 32.22
N LEU A 248 99.73 94.89 31.23
CA LEU A 248 98.26 94.66 31.38
C LEU A 248 97.66 93.22 31.47
N ALA A 249 98.33 92.13 31.07
CA ALA A 249 97.64 90.98 30.41
C ALA A 249 96.88 89.90 31.24
N GLU A 250 97.13 89.73 32.55
CA GLU A 250 96.98 88.44 33.30
C GLU A 250 95.59 87.74 33.48
N LYS A 251 94.49 88.11 32.78
CA LYS A 251 93.11 87.78 33.26
C LYS A 251 92.17 87.19 32.19
N ARG A 252 91.66 85.93 32.33
CA ARG A 252 90.56 85.42 31.44
C ARG A 252 89.72 84.14 31.76
N ARG A 253 90.17 83.13 32.51
CA ARG A 253 89.67 81.72 32.39
C ARG A 253 88.92 81.17 33.63
N ILE A 254 87.72 80.55 33.49
CA ILE A 254 86.92 80.01 34.64
C ILE A 254 86.06 78.72 34.42
N ARG A 255 85.11 78.66 33.48
CA ARG A 255 83.66 78.69 33.85
C ARG A 255 82.73 77.46 33.62
N GLU A 256 83.21 76.26 33.31
CA GLU A 256 82.60 75.49 32.19
C GLU A 256 82.25 73.99 32.44
N LYS A 257 81.34 73.60 33.38
CA LYS A 257 81.34 72.19 33.90
C LYS A 257 80.04 71.45 34.40
N GLN A 258 78.79 71.77 34.02
CA GLN A 258 77.60 71.36 34.85
C GLN A 258 76.33 70.66 34.25
N LEU A 259 76.23 70.23 32.97
CA LEU A 259 74.90 70.09 32.30
C LEU A 259 74.31 68.68 31.94
N GLU A 260 74.88 67.54 32.34
CA GLU A 260 74.79 66.30 31.52
C GLU A 260 73.85 65.14 31.99
N ALA A 261 72.78 65.38 32.78
CA ALA A 261 72.24 64.32 33.68
C ALA A 261 70.77 63.80 33.53
N ILE A 262 69.96 64.21 32.54
CA ILE A 262 68.47 64.13 32.68
C ILE A 262 67.71 63.08 31.83
N GLU A 263 68.21 62.58 30.70
CA GLU A 263 67.33 62.13 29.59
C GLU A 263 66.81 60.66 29.57
N ASN A 264 67.06 59.84 30.60
CA ASN A 264 67.06 58.36 30.47
C ASN A 264 65.85 57.56 31.02
N GLN A 265 64.59 58.06 31.03
CA GLN A 265 63.50 57.40 31.82
C GLN A 265 62.12 57.13 31.17
N VAL A 266 61.89 57.35 29.87
CA VAL A 266 60.51 57.42 29.30
C VAL A 266 60.05 56.19 28.48
N ALA A 267 60.88 55.15 28.32
CA ALA A 267 60.77 54.21 27.18
C ALA A 267 60.09 52.83 27.40
N SER A 268 59.31 52.57 28.46
CA SER A 268 59.05 51.17 28.91
C SER A 268 57.60 50.64 28.95
N LEU A 269 56.54 51.43 28.77
CA LEU A 269 55.14 51.01 29.09
C LEU A 269 54.12 51.21 27.96
N PHE A 270 54.30 50.56 26.80
CA PHE A 270 53.31 50.59 25.70
C PHE A 270 53.28 49.31 24.84
N SER A 271 53.25 48.13 25.49
CA SER A 271 53.59 46.83 24.84
C SER A 271 52.58 45.68 24.97
N MET A 272 51.34 45.93 25.42
CA MET A 272 50.25 44.93 25.42
C MET A 272 48.88 45.61 25.17
N GLY A 273 47.96 45.08 24.36
CA GLY A 273 48.07 43.89 23.50
C GLY A 273 46.69 43.49 22.93
N ASN A 274 46.48 43.66 21.62
CA ASN A 274 45.20 43.39 20.95
C ASN A 274 44.79 41.90 21.00
N SER A 275 43.49 41.62 21.13
CA SER A 275 42.73 40.89 20.09
C SER A 275 41.23 40.84 20.39
N ILE A 276 40.41 41.33 19.45
CA ILE A 276 38.95 41.08 19.36
C ILE A 276 38.65 40.73 17.90
N LYS A 277 38.00 39.58 17.65
CA LYS A 277 37.12 39.37 16.48
C LYS A 277 36.34 38.04 16.51
N ASP A 278 35.04 38.18 16.35
CA ASP A 278 34.05 37.39 15.59
C ASP A 278 34.13 35.85 15.63
N VAL A 279 33.13 35.09 16.12
CA VAL A 279 31.68 35.07 15.79
C VAL A 279 31.38 34.60 14.36
N LYS A 280 30.92 33.34 14.21
CA LYS A 280 30.18 32.87 13.03
C LYS A 280 29.35 31.60 13.31
N GLN A 281 28.05 31.69 13.00
CA GLN A 281 27.08 30.69 12.45
C GLN A 281 27.08 29.23 12.97
N ARG A 282 25.98 28.62 13.44
CA ARG A 282 24.60 28.35 12.91
C ARG A 282 24.47 27.09 12.02
N ASN A 283 23.46 26.27 12.36
CA ASN A 283 22.79 25.22 11.55
C ASN A 283 23.61 23.91 11.31
N ASP A 284 23.04 22.70 11.11
CA ASP A 284 21.62 22.32 10.88
C ASP A 284 21.27 20.81 11.17
N MET A 285 19.98 20.46 11.03
CA MET A 285 19.37 19.13 10.69
C MET A 285 19.11 18.00 11.73
N GLU A 286 18.21 17.08 11.33
CA GLU A 286 17.40 16.14 12.15
C GLU A 286 17.89 14.66 12.16
N THR A 287 17.28 13.76 12.96
CA THR A 287 16.39 12.68 12.42
C THR A 287 15.73 11.69 13.42
N LYS A 288 14.47 11.32 13.08
CA LYS A 288 13.81 9.98 13.19
C LYS A 288 13.19 9.47 14.51
N ARG A 289 12.19 8.58 14.30
CA ARG A 289 11.31 7.87 15.26
C ARG A 289 11.61 6.36 15.26
N GLY A 290 11.30 5.67 16.37
CA GLY A 290 11.09 4.21 16.43
C GLY A 290 9.60 3.82 16.51
N ARG A 291 9.29 2.54 16.78
CA ARG A 291 7.93 2.04 17.06
C ARG A 291 7.93 0.78 17.96
N ASP A 292 6.77 0.50 18.58
CA ASP A 292 6.40 -0.63 19.45
C ASP A 292 6.47 -2.05 18.84
N GLU A 293 6.78 -3.02 19.70
CA GLU A 293 6.29 -4.42 19.68
C GLU A 293 5.71 -4.71 21.09
N PHE A 294 4.47 -5.17 21.29
CA PHE A 294 3.84 -6.45 20.91
C PHE A 294 4.28 -7.64 21.81
N GLN A 295 3.55 -7.89 22.92
CA GLN A 295 2.79 -9.14 23.18
C GLN A 295 2.28 -9.34 24.64
N ASN A 296 1.02 -9.80 24.74
CA ASN A 296 0.49 -10.90 25.57
C ASN A 296 1.16 -11.27 26.92
N ASN A 297 0.38 -11.19 28.03
CA ASN A 297 0.19 -12.31 28.98
C ASN A 297 -0.82 -11.99 30.13
N ALA A 298 -2.11 -12.31 29.97
CA ALA A 298 -3.12 -12.22 31.04
C ALA A 298 -4.42 -13.01 30.74
N ARG A 299 -4.34 -14.30 30.38
CA ARG A 299 -5.54 -15.09 29.96
C ARG A 299 -5.58 -16.54 30.47
N LYS A 300 -5.49 -16.71 31.80
CA LYS A 300 -5.71 -17.92 32.61
C LYS A 300 -6.21 -17.44 34.00
N THR A 301 -7.07 -18.10 34.78
CA THR A 301 -7.85 -19.38 34.69
C THR A 301 -9.05 -19.28 35.67
N ALA A 302 -9.89 -20.31 35.83
CA ALA A 302 -11.09 -20.23 36.68
C ALA A 302 -11.45 -21.52 37.48
N LEU A 303 -12.28 -21.34 38.52
CA LEU A 303 -13.35 -22.24 39.01
C LEU A 303 -12.99 -23.43 39.96
N THR A 304 -13.46 -23.38 41.23
CA THR A 304 -13.80 -24.52 42.11
C THR A 304 -14.91 -24.18 43.15
N ASP A 305 -15.48 -25.22 43.80
CA ASP A 305 -16.14 -25.27 45.14
C ASP A 305 -17.69 -25.45 45.27
N VAL A 306 -18.13 -26.69 45.53
CA VAL A 306 -19.46 -27.11 46.10
C VAL A 306 -19.34 -28.51 46.76
N LYS A 307 -19.69 -28.75 48.06
CA LYS A 307 -19.81 -30.16 48.58
C LYS A 307 -20.49 -30.56 49.93
N ASN A 308 -21.18 -29.73 50.72
CA ASN A 308 -21.57 -30.12 52.12
C ASN A 308 -23.11 -30.18 52.41
N LEU A 309 -23.75 -31.35 52.61
CA LEU A 309 -25.14 -31.52 53.17
C LEU A 309 -25.66 -33.01 53.26
N GLN A 310 -25.65 -33.76 54.40
CA GLN A 310 -26.27 -35.14 54.47
C GLN A 310 -26.40 -35.91 55.85
N SER A 311 -27.19 -35.56 56.90
CA SER A 311 -27.03 -36.29 58.22
C SER A 311 -28.11 -36.37 59.38
N LYS A 312 -29.46 -36.44 59.24
CA LYS A 312 -30.41 -36.51 60.44
C LYS A 312 -31.85 -37.13 60.26
N GLU A 313 -32.24 -38.34 60.79
CA GLU A 313 -33.66 -38.91 60.83
C GLU A 313 -33.87 -40.30 61.60
N ASN A 314 -35.04 -40.63 62.31
CA ASN A 314 -35.70 -42.00 62.66
C ASN A 314 -36.75 -42.17 63.92
N GLU A 315 -37.91 -42.98 63.85
CA GLU A 315 -38.85 -43.77 64.89
C GLU A 315 -40.49 -43.64 65.13
N MET A 316 -41.35 -44.69 65.56
CA MET A 316 -42.75 -44.74 66.35
C MET A 316 -43.91 -45.92 66.24
N LEU A 317 -44.94 -46.11 67.22
CA LEU A 317 -46.45 -46.62 67.19
C LEU A 317 -47.13 -47.90 68.00
N GLU A 318 -48.48 -47.96 68.47
CA GLU A 318 -49.27 -49.15 69.14
C GLU A 318 -50.91 -49.14 69.49
N ARG A 319 -51.67 -50.30 69.80
CA ARG A 319 -52.96 -50.67 70.67
C ARG A 319 -54.53 -50.94 70.27
N THR A 320 -55.38 -51.81 70.98
CA THR A 320 -56.90 -52.25 70.79
C THR A 320 -57.74 -52.97 72.02
N VAL A 321 -58.89 -53.81 72.01
CA VAL A 321 -60.47 -53.74 71.94
C VAL A 321 -61.36 -54.98 72.57
N LYS A 322 -62.75 -55.01 72.82
CA LYS A 322 -63.64 -56.14 73.50
C LYS A 322 -65.30 -56.20 73.46
N GLU A 323 -66.05 -57.31 73.86
CA GLU A 323 -67.51 -57.58 74.45
C GLU A 323 -68.80 -58.36 73.80
N PHE A 324 -69.86 -58.94 74.55
CA PHE A 324 -71.09 -59.81 74.11
C PHE A 324 -72.38 -60.17 75.09
N GLN A 325 -73.60 -60.79 74.69
CA GLN A 325 -74.87 -61.22 75.51
C GLN A 325 -76.06 -62.22 74.94
N ALA A 326 -77.15 -62.73 75.67
CA ALA A 326 -78.27 -63.75 75.25
C ALA A 326 -79.72 -63.96 76.03
N LYS A 327 -80.75 -64.85 75.64
CA LYS A 327 -82.13 -65.24 76.34
C LYS A 327 -83.13 -66.43 75.79
N LEU A 328 -84.21 -67.01 76.49
CA LEU A 328 -84.75 -68.47 76.37
C LEU A 328 -86.26 -69.01 76.06
N LYS A 329 -87.02 -69.78 76.92
CA LYS A 329 -87.88 -71.00 76.58
C LYS A 329 -89.06 -71.04 75.55
N PHE A 330 -90.14 -70.23 75.58
CA PHE A 330 -91.16 -70.28 74.47
C PHE A 330 -90.55 -69.73 73.18
N LYS A 331 -89.70 -68.72 73.34
CA LYS A 331 -88.71 -68.29 72.36
C LYS A 331 -87.87 -69.48 71.87
N ASP A 332 -87.66 -70.57 72.61
CA ASP A 332 -86.92 -71.77 72.15
C ASP A 332 -87.77 -72.70 71.26
N GLN A 333 -89.09 -72.84 71.45
CA GLN A 333 -89.95 -73.57 70.49
C GLN A 333 -90.21 -72.75 69.23
N ALA A 334 -90.46 -71.44 69.36
CA ALA A 334 -90.47 -70.53 68.22
C ALA A 334 -89.11 -70.56 67.49
N LYS A 335 -87.99 -70.49 68.22
CA LYS A 335 -86.64 -70.76 67.67
C LYS A 335 -86.49 -72.18 67.13
N VAL A 336 -87.29 -73.21 67.46
CA VAL A 336 -87.12 -74.54 66.86
C VAL A 336 -87.72 -74.58 65.46
N GLU A 337 -88.91 -74.01 65.25
CA GLU A 337 -89.44 -73.82 63.89
C GLU A 337 -88.65 -72.77 63.10
N GLU A 338 -88.29 -71.65 63.73
CA GLU A 338 -87.45 -70.61 63.12
C GLU A 338 -86.04 -71.15 62.83
N ARG A 339 -85.40 -71.94 63.71
CA ARG A 339 -84.14 -72.66 63.40
C ARG A 339 -84.35 -73.73 62.35
N ARG A 340 -85.53 -74.34 62.22
CA ARG A 340 -85.80 -75.31 61.15
C ARG A 340 -85.89 -74.60 59.81
N ARG A 341 -86.68 -73.52 59.72
CA ARG A 341 -86.77 -72.67 58.52
C ARG A 341 -85.44 -71.97 58.21
N LEU A 342 -84.70 -71.50 59.22
CA LEU A 342 -83.34 -70.98 59.07
C LEU A 342 -82.38 -72.07 58.63
N LYS A 343 -82.46 -73.31 59.13
CA LYS A 343 -81.62 -74.43 58.65
C LYS A 343 -81.97 -74.78 57.21
N GLU A 344 -83.24 -74.89 56.86
CA GLU A 344 -83.70 -75.19 55.50
C GLU A 344 -83.33 -74.05 54.53
N MET A 345 -83.39 -72.79 54.97
CA MET A 345 -82.90 -71.62 54.22
C MET A 345 -81.36 -71.55 54.17
N GLN A 346 -80.64 -71.88 55.25
CA GLN A 346 -79.19 -71.96 55.29
C GLN A 346 -78.67 -73.09 54.39
N ILE A 347 -79.36 -74.23 54.34
CA ILE A 347 -79.05 -75.34 53.44
C ILE A 347 -79.31 -74.92 51.99
N LYS A 348 -80.44 -74.26 51.68
CA LYS A 348 -80.68 -73.71 50.33
C LYS A 348 -79.66 -72.66 49.94
N ASN A 349 -79.41 -71.66 50.77
CA ASN A 349 -78.42 -70.62 50.53
C ASN A 349 -77.02 -71.23 50.37
N HIS A 350 -76.64 -72.22 51.18
CA HIS A 350 -75.36 -72.91 51.06
C HIS A 350 -75.24 -73.74 49.77
N LEU A 351 -76.32 -74.38 49.31
CA LEU A 351 -76.36 -75.08 48.02
C LEU A 351 -76.28 -74.10 46.84
N ASP A 352 -76.99 -72.97 46.92
CA ASP A 352 -76.93 -71.89 45.92
C ASP A 352 -75.55 -71.23 45.91
N ASP A 353 -74.93 -71.01 47.07
CA ASP A 353 -73.58 -70.46 47.20
C ASP A 353 -72.52 -71.46 46.72
N LEU A 354 -72.69 -72.76 46.95
CA LEU A 354 -71.86 -73.81 46.34
C LEU A 354 -72.01 -73.85 44.81
N ALA A 355 -73.23 -73.65 44.29
CA ALA A 355 -73.47 -73.55 42.85
C ALA A 355 -72.82 -72.27 42.26
N ARG A 356 -72.94 -71.13 42.95
CA ARG A 356 -72.30 -69.85 42.58
C ARG A 356 -70.78 -69.96 42.63
N GLU A 357 -70.21 -70.56 43.68
CA GLU A 357 -68.78 -70.90 43.82
C GLU A 357 -68.30 -71.76 42.64
N LYS A 358 -69.05 -72.81 42.28
CA LYS A 358 -68.71 -73.71 41.16
C LYS A 358 -68.74 -72.97 39.81
N ILE A 359 -69.76 -72.16 39.55
CA ILE A 359 -69.85 -71.33 38.34
C ILE A 359 -68.76 -70.26 38.32
N ARG A 360 -68.43 -69.63 39.47
CA ARG A 360 -67.34 -68.65 39.56
C ARG A 360 -65.99 -69.30 39.26
N LYS A 361 -65.68 -70.44 39.88
CA LYS A 361 -64.45 -71.22 39.62
C LYS A 361 -64.33 -71.64 38.15
N GLN A 362 -65.42 -72.09 37.52
CA GLN A 362 -65.41 -72.39 36.07
C GLN A 362 -65.14 -71.15 35.21
N ARG A 363 -65.74 -70.00 35.54
CA ARG A 363 -65.46 -68.73 34.84
C ARG A 363 -64.03 -68.25 35.04
N GLU A 364 -63.52 -68.29 36.27
CA GLU A 364 -62.12 -68.00 36.61
C GLU A 364 -61.15 -68.90 35.84
N GLU A 365 -61.45 -70.18 35.68
CA GLU A 365 -60.59 -71.12 34.96
C GLU A 365 -60.60 -70.87 33.44
N ILE A 366 -61.78 -70.63 32.85
CA ILE A 366 -61.92 -70.22 31.44
C ILE A 366 -61.16 -68.91 31.19
N GLN A 367 -61.24 -67.96 32.11
CA GLN A 367 -60.52 -66.69 32.00
C GLN A 367 -59.01 -66.89 32.13
N ARG A 368 -58.52 -67.65 33.11
CA ARG A 368 -57.09 -68.03 33.23
C ARG A 368 -56.56 -68.70 31.96
N ARG A 369 -57.33 -69.61 31.34
CA ARG A 369 -56.95 -70.26 30.07
C ARG A 369 -56.80 -69.24 28.94
N ARG A 370 -57.75 -68.29 28.79
CA ARG A 370 -57.67 -67.19 27.81
C ARG A 370 -56.51 -66.23 28.08
N ASP A 371 -56.25 -65.90 29.34
CA ASP A 371 -55.16 -65.01 29.73
C ASP A 371 -53.79 -65.64 29.42
N ILE A 372 -53.65 -66.96 29.57
CA ILE A 372 -52.46 -67.73 29.16
C ILE A 372 -52.34 -67.76 27.63
N GLU A 373 -53.41 -68.07 26.91
CA GLU A 373 -53.42 -68.07 25.43
C GLU A 373 -53.01 -66.70 24.85
N ASN A 374 -53.53 -65.61 25.43
CA ASN A 374 -53.18 -64.25 25.02
C ASN A 374 -51.73 -63.88 25.36
N ARG A 375 -51.16 -64.39 26.46
CA ARG A 375 -49.72 -64.21 26.77
C ARG A 375 -48.85 -64.91 25.73
N ILE A 376 -49.13 -66.18 25.42
CA ILE A 376 -48.40 -66.97 24.42
C ILE A 376 -48.44 -66.26 23.05
N ARG A 377 -49.64 -65.83 22.61
CA ARG A 377 -49.82 -65.06 21.36
C ARG A 377 -49.02 -63.76 21.35
N ASN A 378 -48.94 -63.05 22.47
CA ASN A 378 -48.14 -61.82 22.58
C ASN A 378 -46.63 -62.12 22.60
N GLU A 379 -46.20 -63.22 23.21
CA GLU A 379 -44.81 -63.68 23.21
C GLU A 379 -44.36 -64.10 21.80
N GLU A 380 -45.20 -64.81 21.04
CA GLU A 380 -44.97 -65.12 19.61
C GLU A 380 -44.76 -63.85 18.77
N VAL A 381 -45.66 -62.85 18.92
CA VAL A 381 -45.55 -61.55 18.23
C VAL A 381 -44.27 -60.82 18.63
N ASN A 382 -43.91 -60.81 19.92
CA ASN A 382 -42.68 -60.18 20.40
C ASN A 382 -41.42 -60.86 19.82
N VAL A 383 -41.39 -62.20 19.76
CA VAL A 383 -40.27 -62.97 19.18
C VAL A 383 -40.11 -62.68 17.68
N LEU A 384 -41.22 -62.57 16.94
CA LEU A 384 -41.20 -62.18 15.52
C LEU A 384 -40.71 -60.73 15.34
N PHE A 385 -41.19 -59.79 16.16
CA PHE A 385 -40.77 -58.40 16.14
C PHE A 385 -39.27 -58.22 16.42
N ASP A 386 -38.75 -58.87 17.48
CA ASP A 386 -37.33 -58.82 17.81
C ASP A 386 -36.46 -59.52 16.75
N ARG A 387 -36.95 -60.59 16.10
CA ARG A 387 -36.27 -61.21 14.97
C ARG A 387 -36.19 -60.26 13.76
N GLN A 388 -37.27 -59.57 13.43
CA GLN A 388 -37.30 -58.59 12.33
C GLN A 388 -36.38 -57.40 12.63
N LYS A 389 -36.46 -56.82 13.84
CA LYS A 389 -35.59 -55.74 14.32
C LYS A 389 -34.09 -56.11 14.28
N ARG A 390 -33.73 -57.36 14.57
CA ARG A 390 -32.35 -57.88 14.39
C ARG A 390 -31.94 -57.94 12.92
N LEU A 391 -32.81 -58.41 12.02
CA LEU A 391 -32.56 -58.41 10.58
C LEU A 391 -32.40 -56.99 10.02
N ASP A 392 -33.25 -56.05 10.43
CA ASP A 392 -33.18 -54.65 9.99
C ASP A 392 -31.89 -53.96 10.44
N THR A 393 -31.45 -54.17 11.69
CA THR A 393 -30.16 -53.65 12.17
C THR A 393 -28.98 -54.29 11.44
N MET A 394 -29.02 -55.60 11.17
CA MET A 394 -28.00 -56.29 10.39
C MET A 394 -27.92 -55.79 8.93
N ASN A 395 -29.07 -55.51 8.30
CA ASN A 395 -29.14 -54.96 6.95
C ASN A 395 -28.60 -53.52 6.89
N ARG A 396 -28.96 -52.66 7.85
CA ARG A 396 -28.37 -51.31 7.99
C ARG A 396 -26.85 -51.36 8.17
N ILE A 397 -26.34 -52.28 8.99
CA ILE A 397 -24.89 -52.46 9.18
C ILE A 397 -24.19 -52.91 7.89
N LYS A 398 -24.80 -53.79 7.09
CA LYS A 398 -24.27 -54.15 5.76
C LYS A 398 -24.20 -52.95 4.83
N GLU A 399 -25.28 -52.17 4.72
CA GLU A 399 -25.33 -51.01 3.82
C GLU A 399 -24.35 -49.91 4.25
N HIS A 400 -24.25 -49.59 5.55
CA HIS A 400 -23.23 -48.66 6.04
C HIS A 400 -21.80 -49.14 5.76
N ARG A 401 -21.52 -50.45 5.87
CA ARG A 401 -20.21 -50.99 5.47
C ARG A 401 -19.97 -50.81 3.97
N ARG A 402 -20.98 -51.05 3.12
CA ARG A 402 -20.90 -50.89 1.66
C ARG A 402 -20.57 -49.44 1.28
N ILE A 403 -21.29 -48.48 1.85
CA ILE A 403 -21.06 -47.03 1.65
C ILE A 403 -19.64 -46.63 2.09
N ILE A 404 -19.16 -47.14 3.23
CA ILE A 404 -17.80 -46.86 3.71
C ILE A 404 -16.74 -47.45 2.76
N THR A 405 -16.94 -48.65 2.21
CA THR A 405 -16.01 -49.21 1.20
C THR A 405 -16.02 -48.41 -0.09
N GLU A 406 -17.20 -48.02 -0.60
CA GLU A 406 -17.34 -47.16 -1.79
C GLU A 406 -16.61 -45.82 -1.58
N GLN A 407 -16.79 -45.17 -0.42
CA GLN A 407 -16.10 -43.93 -0.07
C GLN A 407 -14.56 -44.08 0.06
N MET A 408 -14.07 -45.22 0.55
CA MET A 408 -12.62 -45.50 0.62
C MET A 408 -12.02 -45.70 -0.78
N GLU A 409 -12.75 -46.33 -1.70
CA GLU A 409 -12.30 -46.54 -3.08
C GLU A 409 -12.35 -45.24 -3.88
N GLU A 410 -13.44 -44.48 -3.79
CA GLU A 410 -13.59 -43.14 -4.37
C GLU A 410 -12.51 -42.16 -3.85
N ARG A 411 -12.13 -42.27 -2.57
CA ARG A 411 -10.99 -41.51 -2.01
C ARG A 411 -9.65 -41.95 -2.62
N ARG A 412 -9.38 -43.26 -2.67
CA ARG A 412 -8.14 -43.81 -3.29
C ARG A 412 -8.00 -43.47 -4.77
N LEU A 413 -9.10 -43.32 -5.51
CA LEU A 413 -9.09 -42.86 -6.89
C LEU A 413 -8.73 -41.37 -6.97
N ARG A 414 -9.45 -40.50 -6.24
CA ARG A 414 -9.18 -39.05 -6.21
C ARG A 414 -7.77 -38.70 -5.74
N ASP A 415 -7.23 -39.45 -4.78
CA ASP A 415 -5.88 -39.18 -4.28
C ASP A 415 -4.82 -39.57 -5.33
N LYS A 416 -5.00 -40.68 -6.07
CA LYS A 416 -4.15 -41.01 -7.24
C LYS A 416 -4.28 -39.99 -8.38
N GLU A 417 -5.50 -39.52 -8.67
CA GLU A 417 -5.73 -38.52 -9.71
C GLU A 417 -5.00 -37.21 -9.41
N LYS A 418 -4.93 -36.81 -8.13
CA LYS A 418 -4.08 -35.69 -7.68
C LYS A 418 -2.60 -36.00 -7.85
N ASP A 419 -2.11 -37.15 -7.40
CA ASP A 419 -0.69 -37.52 -7.52
C ASP A 419 -0.20 -37.42 -8.99
N TYR A 420 -1.01 -37.90 -9.94
CA TYR A 420 -0.74 -37.75 -11.39
C TYR A 420 -0.89 -36.30 -11.89
N SER A 421 -1.89 -35.56 -11.42
CA SER A 421 -2.10 -34.15 -11.80
C SER A 421 -0.98 -33.25 -11.29
N ASP A 422 -0.52 -33.42 -10.04
CA ASP A 422 0.48 -32.59 -9.40
C ASP A 422 1.86 -32.80 -10.05
N LEU A 423 2.21 -34.05 -10.39
CA LEU A 423 3.39 -34.37 -11.21
C LEU A 423 3.34 -33.66 -12.57
N PHE A 424 2.21 -33.75 -13.29
CA PHE A 424 2.06 -33.10 -14.59
C PHE A 424 2.05 -31.56 -14.50
N CYS A 425 1.50 -31.00 -13.43
CA CYS A 425 1.52 -29.56 -13.17
C CYS A 425 2.94 -29.03 -12.91
N LEU A 426 3.79 -29.75 -12.17
CA LEU A 426 5.15 -29.31 -11.83
C LEU A 426 6.03 -29.12 -13.07
N ASP A 427 6.04 -30.08 -14.01
CA ASP A 427 6.82 -29.96 -15.25
C ASP A 427 6.30 -28.80 -16.12
N ASN A 428 4.97 -28.65 -16.24
CA ASN A 428 4.36 -27.55 -16.98
C ASN A 428 4.62 -26.17 -16.35
N LEU A 429 4.71 -26.07 -15.02
CA LEU A 429 5.04 -24.84 -14.31
C LEU A 429 6.47 -24.39 -14.61
N ASN A 430 7.44 -25.31 -14.50
CA ASN A 430 8.84 -25.03 -14.81
C ASN A 430 9.00 -24.51 -16.26
N GLU A 431 8.38 -25.18 -17.23
CA GLU A 431 8.37 -24.74 -18.62
C GLU A 431 7.76 -23.33 -18.82
N GLN A 432 6.72 -22.97 -18.06
CA GLN A 432 6.11 -21.64 -18.12
C GLN A 432 7.01 -20.56 -17.51
N GLU A 433 7.72 -20.87 -16.42
CA GLU A 433 8.69 -19.95 -15.80
C GLU A 433 9.88 -19.68 -16.71
N ASP A 434 10.46 -20.71 -17.33
CA ASP A 434 11.56 -20.55 -18.30
C ASP A 434 11.12 -19.69 -19.51
N LYS A 435 9.92 -19.93 -20.04
CA LYS A 435 9.34 -19.14 -21.15
C LYS A 435 9.14 -17.67 -20.75
N ALA A 436 8.63 -17.41 -19.54
CA ALA A 436 8.48 -16.05 -19.01
C ALA A 436 9.84 -15.36 -18.80
N PHE A 437 10.82 -16.06 -18.23
CA PHE A 437 12.18 -15.56 -18.04
C PHE A 437 12.84 -15.18 -19.37
N PHE A 438 12.80 -16.05 -20.39
CA PHE A 438 13.41 -15.74 -21.68
C PHE A 438 12.66 -14.64 -22.45
N LYS A 439 11.33 -14.53 -22.31
CA LYS A 439 10.55 -13.40 -22.85
C LYS A 439 11.06 -12.08 -22.26
N TYR A 440 11.10 -11.98 -20.93
CA TYR A 440 11.55 -10.78 -20.23
C TYR A 440 13.03 -10.47 -20.47
N ALA A 441 13.89 -11.49 -20.59
CA ALA A 441 15.28 -11.31 -20.97
C ALA A 441 15.43 -10.70 -22.37
N ASN A 442 14.64 -11.15 -23.35
CA ASN A 442 14.64 -10.57 -24.69
C ASN A 442 14.15 -9.11 -24.69
N GLU A 443 13.08 -8.80 -23.95
CA GLU A 443 12.55 -7.44 -23.79
C GLU A 443 13.61 -6.46 -23.25
N LEU A 444 14.31 -6.85 -22.18
CA LEU A 444 15.41 -6.06 -21.61
C LEU A 444 16.61 -5.94 -22.56
N VAL A 445 16.91 -6.99 -23.34
CA VAL A 445 17.96 -6.94 -24.38
C VAL A 445 17.59 -5.91 -25.46
N THR A 446 16.37 -5.95 -26.00
CA THR A 446 15.90 -4.97 -26.99
C THR A 446 15.96 -3.54 -26.46
N GLU A 447 15.48 -3.31 -25.22
CA GLU A 447 15.60 -2.00 -24.58
C GLU A 447 17.05 -1.53 -24.43
N THR A 448 18.00 -2.41 -24.07
CA THR A 448 19.41 -2.00 -23.97
C THR A 448 20.02 -1.66 -25.32
N ILE A 449 19.61 -2.34 -26.41
CA ILE A 449 20.08 -2.05 -27.76
C ILE A 449 19.55 -0.69 -28.22
N GLU A 450 18.24 -0.44 -28.08
CA GLU A 450 17.62 0.86 -28.40
C GLU A 450 18.27 2.01 -27.63
N LYS A 451 18.59 1.80 -26.36
CA LYS A 451 19.23 2.79 -25.47
C LYS A 451 20.76 2.86 -25.64
N ASN A 452 21.34 2.14 -26.61
CA ASN A 452 22.79 2.03 -26.87
C ASN A 452 23.62 1.67 -25.62
N ARG A 453 23.10 0.75 -24.79
CA ARG A 453 23.69 0.26 -23.54
C ARG A 453 24.41 -1.08 -23.76
N PRO A 454 25.47 -1.40 -22.98
CA PRO A 454 26.22 -2.65 -23.15
C PRO A 454 25.39 -3.85 -22.68
N VAL A 455 24.94 -4.68 -23.61
CA VAL A 455 24.05 -5.85 -23.35
C VAL A 455 24.72 -6.95 -22.49
N TYR A 456 26.06 -6.98 -22.43
CA TYR A 456 26.86 -8.06 -21.83
C TYR A 456 26.43 -8.52 -20.41
N PRO A 457 26.11 -7.64 -19.43
CA PRO A 457 25.68 -8.09 -18.10
C PRO A 457 24.41 -8.94 -18.13
N ILE A 458 23.45 -8.60 -19.01
CA ILE A 458 22.18 -9.32 -19.14
C ILE A 458 22.41 -10.69 -19.79
N VAL A 459 23.24 -10.75 -20.84
CA VAL A 459 23.66 -12.01 -21.49
C VAL A 459 24.29 -12.96 -20.46
N LYS A 460 25.16 -12.47 -19.57
CA LYS A 460 25.79 -13.28 -18.52
C LYS A 460 24.76 -13.91 -17.58
N VAL A 461 23.76 -13.16 -17.13
CA VAL A 461 22.70 -13.69 -16.26
C VAL A 461 21.88 -14.77 -16.98
N VAL A 462 21.61 -14.61 -18.29
CA VAL A 462 20.91 -15.65 -19.05
C VAL A 462 21.77 -16.90 -19.27
N GLU A 463 23.09 -16.77 -19.44
CA GLU A 463 23.99 -17.92 -19.44
C GLU A 463 24.01 -18.63 -18.08
N ASP A 464 24.14 -17.89 -16.98
CA ASP A 464 24.20 -18.46 -15.63
C ASP A 464 22.86 -19.14 -15.25
N TYR A 465 21.71 -18.57 -15.62
CA TYR A 465 20.37 -19.17 -15.45
C TYR A 465 20.22 -20.50 -16.21
N LYS A 466 20.65 -20.55 -17.49
CA LYS A 466 20.64 -21.80 -18.28
C LYS A 466 21.47 -22.91 -17.65
N ARG A 467 22.59 -22.57 -17.00
CA ARG A 467 23.42 -23.53 -16.26
C ARG A 467 22.75 -24.01 -14.96
N MET A 468 22.01 -23.15 -14.26
CA MET A 468 21.27 -23.53 -13.04
C MET A 468 20.09 -24.45 -13.34
N ASN A 469 19.33 -24.20 -14.41
CA ASN A 469 18.16 -24.99 -14.80
C ASN A 469 18.50 -26.19 -15.73
N ASN A 470 19.78 -26.51 -15.96
CA ASN A 470 20.25 -27.55 -16.89
C ASN A 470 19.68 -27.44 -18.33
N LEU A 471 19.34 -26.23 -18.78
CA LEU A 471 18.64 -26.02 -20.04
C LEU A 471 19.58 -26.17 -21.24
N PRO A 472 19.13 -26.82 -22.34
CA PRO A 472 19.91 -26.94 -23.54
C PRO A 472 20.24 -25.55 -24.11
N SER A 473 21.45 -25.39 -24.63
CA SER A 473 21.99 -24.12 -25.13
C SER A 473 21.40 -23.67 -26.48
N LYS A 474 20.05 -23.67 -26.61
CA LYS A 474 19.37 -22.99 -27.72
C LYS A 474 19.73 -21.51 -27.70
N LYS A 475 20.00 -20.96 -28.89
CA LYS A 475 20.34 -19.55 -29.09
C LYS A 475 19.19 -18.66 -28.62
N LEU A 476 19.50 -17.53 -28.00
CA LEU A 476 18.56 -16.41 -27.94
C LEU A 476 18.36 -15.87 -29.36
N VAL A 477 17.21 -15.26 -29.64
CA VAL A 477 16.74 -14.99 -31.02
C VAL A 477 17.64 -13.98 -31.77
N TYR A 478 18.45 -13.19 -31.07
CA TYR A 478 19.35 -12.19 -31.67
C TYR A 478 20.84 -12.49 -31.43
N GLY A 479 21.53 -13.02 -32.44
CA GLY A 479 22.90 -12.64 -32.84
C GLY A 479 24.09 -12.66 -31.85
N ILE A 480 23.97 -13.19 -30.62
CA ILE A 480 24.96 -12.94 -29.54
C ILE A 480 26.41 -13.36 -29.88
N ASP A 481 26.62 -14.31 -30.79
CA ASP A 481 27.98 -14.67 -31.24
C ASP A 481 28.72 -13.50 -31.92
N GLU A 482 28.01 -12.55 -32.53
CA GLU A 482 28.59 -11.32 -33.10
C GLU A 482 28.89 -10.28 -32.01
N LEU A 483 28.07 -10.19 -30.96
CA LEU A 483 28.27 -9.29 -29.82
C LEU A 483 29.46 -9.67 -28.91
N LYS A 484 30.08 -10.83 -29.12
CA LYS A 484 31.42 -11.14 -28.53
C LYS A 484 32.50 -10.16 -29.01
N ALA A 485 32.30 -9.47 -30.13
CA ALA A 485 33.17 -8.40 -30.60
C ALA A 485 33.12 -7.13 -29.71
N MET A 486 32.04 -6.90 -28.97
CA MET A 486 31.85 -5.74 -28.09
C MET A 486 32.46 -5.92 -26.68
N ARG A 487 33.52 -6.74 -26.56
CA ARG A 487 34.39 -6.68 -25.38
C ARG A 487 35.22 -5.39 -25.47
N PRO A 488 35.24 -4.52 -24.44
CA PRO A 488 36.28 -3.50 -24.38
C PRO A 488 37.65 -4.20 -24.40
N PRO A 489 38.62 -3.71 -25.18
CA PRO A 489 39.93 -4.33 -25.25
C PRO A 489 40.53 -4.37 -23.83
N LYS A 490 41.13 -5.51 -23.46
CA LYS A 490 41.86 -5.59 -22.19
C LYS A 490 42.93 -4.48 -22.20
N PRO A 491 43.02 -3.62 -21.17
CA PRO A 491 44.19 -2.79 -21.01
C PRO A 491 45.42 -3.70 -20.91
N LYS A 492 46.49 -3.31 -21.62
CA LYS A 492 47.81 -3.91 -21.51
C LYS A 492 48.57 -3.26 -20.36
#